data_AF-A0A6P4JTX5-F1
#
_entry.id   AF-A0A6P4JTX5-F1
#
_cell.length_a   1.000
_cell.length_b   1.000
_cell.length_c   1.000
_cell.angle_alpha   90.00
_cell.angle_beta   90.00
_cell.angle_gamma   90.00
#
_symmetry.space_group_name_H-M   'P 1'
#
loop_
_entity.id
_entity.type
_entity.pdbx_description
1 polymer ?
#
loop_
_entity_poly.entity_id
_entity_poly.type
_entity_poly.pdbx_seq_one_letter_code
_entity_poly.pdbx_strand_id
1 'polypeptide(L)'
;MSLKRKVFSVEEKMQIIRRLEAGECNVTLAKEFCPKRVRASTQDQVDTALLQWFIMQRSRGIPLSGPLLQEKANFFAKQFKIENFNCSASWISRFKVRHNIVAGTVSEEVEKWRVSVQKTD
;
A
#
# COMPACT_ATOMS: atom_id res chain seq x y z
N MET A 1 -0.38 -20.03 4.00
CA MET A 1 0.99 -20.31 3.51
C MET A 1 1.92 -19.17 3.90
N SER A 2 2.79 -19.35 4.89
CA SER A 2 3.79 -18.32 5.25
C SER A 2 4.89 -18.30 4.19
N LEU A 3 5.09 -17.16 3.53
CA LEU A 3 6.11 -17.04 2.48
C LEU A 3 7.51 -17.04 3.12
N LYS A 4 8.38 -17.94 2.64
CA LYS A 4 9.73 -18.14 3.18
C LYS A 4 10.59 -16.89 3.00
N ARG A 5 11.44 -16.63 4.01
CA ARG A 5 12.46 -15.55 3.98
C ARG A 5 13.42 -15.79 2.81
N LYS A 6 13.90 -14.72 2.17
CA LYS A 6 14.91 -14.82 1.10
C LYS A 6 16.19 -15.39 1.73
N VAL A 7 16.76 -16.42 1.11
CA VAL A 7 18.06 -16.99 1.47
C VAL A 7 19.05 -16.51 0.41
N PHE A 8 20.10 -15.82 0.84
CA PHE A 8 21.16 -15.35 -0.03
C PHE A 8 22.21 -16.44 -0.22
N SER A 9 22.70 -16.56 -1.46
CA SER A 9 23.89 -17.33 -1.82
C SER A 9 25.15 -16.77 -1.17
N VAL A 10 26.23 -17.55 -1.19
CA VAL A 10 27.55 -17.10 -0.68
C VAL A 10 28.04 -15.88 -1.45
N GLU A 11 27.89 -15.87 -2.77
CA GLU A 11 28.32 -14.76 -3.63
C GLU A 11 27.53 -13.47 -3.35
N GLU A 12 26.20 -13.56 -3.20
CA GLU A 12 25.38 -12.39 -2.85
C GLU A 12 25.80 -11.80 -1.49
N LYS A 13 26.16 -12.64 -0.52
CA LYS A 13 26.66 -12.16 0.78
C LYS A 13 28.02 -11.47 0.66
N MET A 14 28.94 -12.01 -0.17
CA MET A 14 30.23 -11.38 -0.43
C MET A 14 30.07 -9.99 -1.05
N GLN A 15 29.17 -9.83 -2.01
CA GLN A 15 28.86 -8.53 -2.62
C GLN A 15 28.32 -7.53 -1.59
N ILE A 16 27.43 -7.96 -0.70
CA ILE A 16 26.90 -7.10 0.37
C ILE A 16 28.01 -6.65 1.32
N ILE A 17 28.90 -7.56 1.74
CA ILE A 17 30.03 -7.23 2.63
C ILE A 17 30.97 -6.21 1.99
N ARG A 18 31.40 -6.43 0.74
CA ARG A 18 32.29 -5.50 0.02
C ARG A 18 31.72 -4.08 -0.07
N ARG A 19 30.41 -3.96 -0.31
CA ARG A 19 29.72 -2.66 -0.41
C ARG A 19 29.60 -1.96 0.93
N LEU A 20 29.35 -2.70 2.01
CA LEU A 20 29.38 -2.16 3.38
C LEU A 20 30.78 -1.63 3.72
N GLU A 21 31.84 -2.37 3.38
CA GLU A 21 33.24 -1.94 3.58
C GLU A 21 33.59 -0.70 2.74
N ALA A 22 33.01 -0.56 1.54
CA ALA A 22 33.13 0.63 0.70
C ALA A 22 32.32 1.84 1.20
N GLY A 23 31.64 1.72 2.35
CA GLY A 23 30.90 2.80 2.98
C GLY A 23 29.45 2.97 2.53
N GLU A 24 28.89 2.02 1.76
CA GLU A 24 27.47 2.06 1.42
C GLU A 24 26.60 1.81 2.65
N CYS A 25 25.53 2.59 2.78
CA CYS A 25 24.62 2.44 3.90
C CYS A 25 23.64 1.27 3.71
N ASN A 26 23.27 0.63 4.82
CA ASN A 26 22.35 -0.52 4.85
C ASN A 26 20.99 -0.22 4.19
N VAL A 27 20.51 1.03 4.28
CA VAL A 27 19.24 1.44 3.66
C VAL A 27 19.27 1.29 2.13
N THR A 28 20.40 1.61 1.49
CA THR A 28 20.59 1.48 0.04
C THR A 28 20.64 0.00 -0.35
N LEU A 29 21.47 -0.79 0.35
CA LEU A 29 21.62 -2.22 0.11
C LEU A 29 20.30 -2.98 0.31
N ALA A 30 19.53 -2.63 1.34
CA ALA A 30 18.25 -3.25 1.60
C ALA A 30 17.23 -3.01 0.49
N LYS A 31 17.23 -1.84 -0.16
CA LYS A 31 16.33 -1.58 -1.30
C LYS A 31 16.63 -2.49 -2.48
N GLU A 32 17.92 -2.76 -2.73
CA GLU A 32 18.40 -3.53 -3.88
C GLU A 32 18.30 -5.05 -3.65
N PHE A 33 18.82 -5.54 -2.52
CA PHE A 33 18.88 -6.98 -2.23
C PHE A 33 17.62 -7.52 -1.55
N CYS A 34 16.88 -6.65 -0.84
CA CYS A 34 15.71 -6.97 -0.03
C CYS A 34 14.50 -6.06 -0.35
N PRO A 35 14.03 -6.01 -1.62
CA PRO A 35 12.94 -5.13 -1.98
C PRO A 35 11.74 -5.35 -1.05
N LYS A 36 11.24 -4.26 -0.47
CA LYS A 36 10.07 -4.29 0.41
C LYS A 36 8.90 -4.81 -0.41
N ARG A 37 8.49 -6.05 -0.15
CA ARG A 37 7.29 -6.62 -0.76
C ARG A 37 6.08 -5.86 -0.22
N VAL A 38 5.47 -5.03 -1.07
CA VAL A 38 4.11 -4.56 -0.84
C VAL A 38 3.22 -5.79 -0.98
N ARG A 39 2.74 -6.31 0.14
CA ARG A 39 1.80 -7.44 0.12
C ARG A 39 0.47 -6.92 -0.43
N ALA A 40 -0.05 -7.57 -1.46
CA ALA A 40 -1.43 -7.38 -1.88
C ALA A 40 -2.39 -7.67 -0.71
N SER A 41 -3.55 -7.02 -0.69
CA SER A 41 -4.59 -7.33 0.29
C SER A 41 -5.05 -8.77 0.09
N THR A 42 -5.22 -9.52 1.19
CA THR A 42 -5.91 -10.83 1.11
C THR A 42 -7.38 -10.66 0.69
N GLN A 43 -7.94 -9.44 0.83
CA GLN A 43 -9.30 -9.07 0.46
C GLN A 43 -9.27 -8.00 -0.62
N ASP A 44 -8.80 -8.36 -1.80
CA ASP A 44 -8.56 -7.45 -2.93
C ASP A 44 -9.84 -6.77 -3.45
N GLN A 45 -10.98 -7.47 -3.38
CA GLN A 45 -12.29 -6.92 -3.77
C GLN A 45 -12.73 -5.76 -2.85
N VAL A 46 -12.62 -5.94 -1.53
CA VAL A 46 -12.92 -4.88 -0.55
C VAL A 46 -11.97 -3.72 -0.72
N ASP A 47 -10.70 -4.02 -0.97
CA ASP A 47 -9.65 -3.04 -1.17
C ASP A 47 -9.92 -2.13 -2.37
N THR A 48 -10.24 -2.73 -3.50
CA THR A 48 -10.52 -2.05 -4.77
C THR A 48 -11.79 -1.20 -4.67
N ALA A 49 -12.87 -1.76 -4.11
CA ALA A 49 -14.12 -1.04 -3.92
C ALA A 49 -13.94 0.16 -2.97
N LEU A 50 -13.17 -0.01 -1.89
CA LEU A 50 -12.88 1.07 -0.96
C LEU A 50 -12.04 2.17 -1.60
N LEU A 51 -11.06 1.82 -2.43
CA LEU A 51 -10.25 2.78 -3.17
C LEU A 51 -11.10 3.60 -4.15
N GLN A 52 -11.94 2.95 -4.96
CA GLN A 52 -12.84 3.62 -5.90
C GLN A 52 -13.76 4.60 -5.18
N TRP A 53 -14.35 4.16 -4.06
CA TRP A 53 -15.19 5.02 -3.24
C TRP A 53 -14.40 6.19 -2.65
N PHE A 54 -13.19 5.96 -2.14
CA PHE A 54 -12.32 7.00 -1.59
C PHE A 54 -12.00 8.08 -2.64
N ILE A 55 -11.62 7.68 -3.86
CA ILE A 55 -11.33 8.58 -4.98
C ILE A 55 -12.56 9.43 -5.31
N MET A 56 -13.75 8.81 -5.36
CA MET A 56 -15.00 9.52 -5.62
C MET A 56 -15.35 10.54 -4.52
N GLN A 57 -15.05 10.27 -3.25
CA GLN A 57 -15.27 11.24 -2.18
C GLN A 57 -14.24 12.38 -2.23
N ARG A 58 -12.98 12.05 -2.51
CA ARG A 58 -11.89 13.03 -2.68
C ARG A 58 -12.15 13.97 -3.86
N SER A 59 -12.69 13.49 -4.98
CA SER A 59 -13.06 14.34 -6.11
C SER A 59 -14.19 15.33 -5.78
N ARG A 60 -14.98 15.04 -4.74
CA ARG A 60 -16.01 15.95 -4.19
C ARG A 60 -15.48 16.87 -3.10
N GLY A 61 -14.18 16.85 -2.81
CA GLY A 61 -13.55 17.64 -1.76
C GLY A 61 -13.86 17.17 -0.33
N ILE A 62 -14.43 15.97 -0.17
CA ILE A 62 -14.84 15.47 1.15
C ILE A 62 -13.64 14.87 1.88
N PRO A 63 -13.26 15.40 3.07
CA PRO A 63 -12.23 14.78 3.89
C PRO A 63 -12.77 13.49 4.51
N LEU A 64 -12.03 12.38 4.35
CA LEU A 64 -12.38 11.08 4.90
C LEU A 64 -11.50 10.72 6.09
N SER A 65 -12.14 10.41 7.21
CA SER A 65 -11.46 9.98 8.44
C SER A 65 -11.13 8.48 8.40
N GLY A 66 -10.19 8.06 9.26
CA GLY A 66 -9.85 6.65 9.43
C GLY A 66 -11.04 5.76 9.84
N PRO A 67 -11.84 6.14 10.86
CA PRO A 67 -13.03 5.38 11.25
C PRO A 67 -14.07 5.24 10.13
N LEU A 68 -14.30 6.29 9.35
CA LEU A 68 -15.24 6.25 8.23
C LEU A 68 -14.79 5.27 7.14
N LEU A 69 -13.49 5.18 6.88
CA LEU A 69 -12.93 4.16 5.98
C LEU A 69 -13.13 2.74 6.52
N GLN A 70 -13.05 2.54 7.84
CA GLN A 70 -13.30 1.22 8.45
C GLN A 70 -14.75 0.79 8.26
N GLU A 71 -15.69 1.68 8.56
CA GLU A 71 -17.12 1.42 8.38
C GLU A 71 -17.44 1.08 6.92
N LYS A 72 -16.89 1.85 5.97
CA LYS A 72 -17.12 1.61 4.55
C LYS A 72 -16.49 0.30 4.06
N ALA A 73 -15.29 -0.03 4.53
CA ALA A 73 -14.67 -1.32 4.23
C ALA A 73 -15.50 -2.50 4.73
N ASN A 74 -16.02 -2.41 5.96
CA ASN A 74 -16.90 -3.43 6.54
C ASN A 74 -18.23 -3.53 5.77
N PHE A 75 -18.78 -2.40 5.31
CA PHE A 75 -19.95 -2.39 4.43
C PHE A 75 -19.68 -3.18 3.14
N PHE A 76 -18.57 -2.90 2.44
CA PHE A 76 -18.22 -3.62 1.21
C PHE A 76 -17.99 -5.11 1.45
N ALA A 77 -17.35 -5.49 2.55
CA ALA A 77 -17.16 -6.90 2.88
C ALA A 77 -18.48 -7.64 3.08
N LYS A 78 -19.47 -7.00 3.72
CA LYS A 78 -20.83 -7.55 3.84
C LYS A 78 -21.49 -7.71 2.47
N GLN A 79 -21.36 -6.72 1.58
CA GLN A 79 -21.92 -6.80 0.21
C GLN A 79 -21.29 -7.94 -0.60
N PHE A 80 -19.99 -8.15 -0.45
CA PHE A 80 -19.26 -9.24 -1.12
C PHE A 80 -19.38 -10.59 -0.42
N LYS A 81 -20.19 -10.70 0.65
CA LYS A 81 -20.39 -11.93 1.43
C LYS A 81 -19.08 -12.53 1.93
N ILE A 82 -18.11 -11.68 2.29
CA ILE A 82 -16.84 -12.12 2.87
C ILE A 82 -17.07 -12.32 4.37
N GLU A 83 -17.36 -13.57 4.72
CA GLU A 83 -17.48 -13.99 6.11
C GLU A 83 -16.13 -13.82 6.83
N ASN A 84 -16.16 -13.35 8.07
CA ASN A 84 -14.98 -13.09 8.92
C ASN A 84 -14.07 -11.91 8.50
N PHE A 85 -14.55 -11.00 7.65
CA PHE A 85 -13.83 -9.73 7.46
C PHE A 85 -14.07 -8.79 8.64
N ASN A 86 -12.98 -8.36 9.28
CA ASN A 86 -12.99 -7.26 10.24
C ASN A 86 -11.94 -6.22 9.83
N CYS A 87 -12.42 -5.04 9.44
CA CYS A 87 -11.55 -3.92 9.12
C CYS A 87 -10.92 -3.32 10.40
N SER A 88 -9.77 -3.88 10.80
CA SER A 88 -8.98 -3.33 11.89
C SER A 88 -8.32 -2.00 11.52
N ALA A 89 -7.94 -1.21 12.54
CA ALA A 89 -7.13 0.00 12.35
C ALA A 89 -5.82 -0.28 11.58
N SER A 90 -5.20 -1.43 11.83
CA SER A 90 -4.01 -1.89 11.10
C SER A 90 -4.27 -2.17 9.62
N TRP A 91 -5.46 -2.68 9.27
CA TRP A 91 -5.84 -2.90 7.87
C TRP A 91 -5.97 -1.57 7.13
N ILE A 92 -6.60 -0.56 7.75
CA ILE A 92 -6.68 0.80 7.18
C ILE A 92 -5.31 1.46 7.06
N SER A 93 -4.45 1.32 8.07
CA SER A 93 -3.08 1.85 8.00
C SER A 93 -2.34 1.26 6.78
N ARG A 94 -2.45 -0.05 6.56
CA ARG A 94 -1.87 -0.70 5.38
C ARG A 94 -2.55 -0.31 4.08
N PHE A 95 -3.88 -0.14 4.06
CA PHE A 95 -4.61 0.37 2.88
C PHE A 95 -4.08 1.73 2.46
N LYS A 96 -3.92 2.67 3.40
CA LYS A 96 -3.37 4.00 3.13
C LYS A 96 -1.95 3.94 2.57
N VAL A 97 -1.08 3.12 3.17
CA VAL A 97 0.30 2.93 2.69
C VAL A 97 0.32 2.32 1.28
N ARG A 98 -0.54 1.33 1.00
CA ARG A 98 -0.59 0.66 -0.32
C ARG A 98 -1.03 1.61 -1.44
N HIS A 99 -1.93 2.53 -1.14
CA HIS A 99 -2.49 3.48 -2.11
C HIS A 99 -1.88 4.87 -2.01
N ASN A 100 -0.77 5.03 -1.28
CA ASN A 100 -0.10 6.31 -1.04
C ASN A 100 -1.04 7.42 -0.56
N ILE A 101 -2.00 7.09 0.31
CA ILE A 101 -2.95 8.05 0.88
C ILE A 101 -2.26 8.75 2.05
N VAL A 102 -1.76 9.96 1.82
CA VAL A 102 -1.09 10.78 2.83
C VAL A 102 -2.12 11.55 3.66
N ALA A 103 -1.82 11.75 4.95
CA ALA A 103 -2.53 12.69 5.80
C ALA A 103 -2.12 14.13 5.44
N GLY A 104 -2.43 14.54 4.20
CA GLY A 104 -2.25 15.88 3.69
C GLY A 104 -3.60 16.39 3.21
N THR A 105 -3.88 17.64 3.52
CA THR A 105 -5.05 18.43 3.10
C THR A 105 -5.38 18.23 1.63
N VAL A 106 -6.68 18.32 1.32
CA VAL A 106 -7.38 17.96 0.07
C VAL A 106 -6.84 18.61 -1.23
N SER A 107 -5.75 19.38 -1.21
CA SER A 107 -5.48 20.39 -2.24
C SER A 107 -4.36 20.13 -3.25
N GLU A 108 -3.50 19.10 -3.13
CA GLU A 108 -2.35 18.97 -4.07
C GLU A 108 -2.22 17.61 -4.80
N GLU A 109 -2.82 16.54 -4.30
CA GLU A 109 -2.65 15.20 -4.90
C GLU A 109 -3.62 14.90 -6.06
N VAL A 110 -4.73 15.64 -6.19
CA VAL A 110 -5.77 15.38 -7.20
C VAL A 110 -5.24 15.64 -8.62
N GLU A 111 -4.33 16.60 -8.77
CA GLU A 111 -3.81 16.96 -10.10
C GLU A 111 -2.76 15.99 -10.61
N LYS A 112 -1.98 15.38 -9.71
CA LYS A 112 -0.98 14.37 -10.06
C LYS A 112 -1.60 13.09 -10.63
N TRP A 113 -2.77 12.68 -10.14
CA TRP A 113 -3.46 11.47 -10.60
C TRP A 113 -4.39 11.72 -11.81
N ARG A 114 -4.93 12.94 -11.96
CA ARG A 114 -5.71 13.32 -13.15
C ARG A 114 -4.89 13.21 -14.44
N VAL A 115 -3.61 13.61 -14.39
CA VAL A 115 -2.68 13.53 -15.54
C VAL A 115 -2.30 12.10 -15.91
N SER A 116 -2.35 11.15 -14.97
CA SER A 116 -1.91 9.76 -15.24
C SER A 116 -3.00 8.88 -15.84
N VAL A 117 -4.28 9.22 -15.64
CA VAL A 117 -5.42 8.46 -16.21
C VAL A 117 -5.71 8.87 -17.66
N GLN A 118 -5.30 10.07 -18.11
CA GLN A 118 -5.53 10.55 -19.48
C GLN A 118 -4.49 10.10 -20.50
N LYS A 119 -3.51 9.25 -20.13
CA LYS A 119 -2.42 8.83 -21.02
C LYS A 119 -2.54 7.39 -21.54
N THR A 120 -3.71 6.80 -21.41
CA THR A 120 -4.08 5.52 -22.03
C THR A 120 -5.35 5.72 -22.84
N ASP A 121 -5.25 6.53 -23.88
CA ASP A 121 -6.06 6.44 -25.10
C ASP A 121 -5.09 6.24 -26.26
#